data_AF-A0A0K8J737-F1
#
_entry.id   AF-A0A0K8J737-F1
#
_cell.length_a   1.000
_cell.length_b   1.000
_cell.length_c   1.000
_cell.angle_alpha   90.00
_cell.angle_beta   90.00
_cell.angle_gamma   90.00
#
_symmetry.space_group_name_H-M   'P 1'
#
loop_
_entity.id
_entity.type
_entity.pdbx_description
1 polymer ?
#
loop_
_entity_poly.entity_id
_entity_poly.type
_entity_poly.pdbx_seq_one_letter_code
_entity_poly.pdbx_strand_id
1 'polypeptide(L)'
;MLNNSLSNNIKFTVVLLCFLYVLIRSRKNADRQSIFLILALFFTLISDVFLLLSDYYFYGVLTFILAHLFHSLRITELHYMQISDNTGHKAIKKEFKKIIYQIFISLAIILFLWKMNIMIDGLLVACIFYFLAIISNTALSLKLSIKFKNRRNIRYLAIGMILFLLCDINVALFNLSSYLDLASFYNKIYLISSILMWTFYAPSQVLIALSKDT
;
A
#
# COMPACT_ATOMS: atom_id res chain seq x y z
N MET A 1 17.08 23.76 -2.44
CA MET A 1 17.10 22.66 -3.44
C MET A 1 17.91 21.46 -2.95
N LEU A 2 19.17 21.62 -2.52
CA LEU A 2 20.02 20.51 -2.03
C LEU A 2 19.44 19.68 -0.86
N ASN A 3 18.78 20.34 0.10
CA ASN A 3 18.18 19.65 1.27
C ASN A 3 16.96 18.79 0.90
N ASN A 4 16.17 19.21 -0.09
CA ASN A 4 14.99 18.45 -0.52
C ASN A 4 15.40 17.21 -1.33
N SER A 5 16.40 17.34 -2.21
CA SER A 5 16.94 16.20 -2.94
C SER A 5 17.61 15.18 -2.01
N LEU A 6 18.38 15.64 -1.02
CA LEU A 6 18.99 14.74 -0.03
C LEU A 6 17.93 13.99 0.78
N SER A 7 16.88 14.70 1.24
CA SER A 7 15.76 14.10 1.95
C SER A 7 15.06 13.01 1.12
N ASN A 8 14.74 13.29 -0.14
CA ASN A 8 14.10 12.33 -1.04
C ASN A 8 14.99 11.11 -1.33
N ASN A 9 16.30 11.30 -1.45
CA ASN A 9 17.24 10.20 -1.64
C ASN A 9 17.33 9.28 -0.41
N ILE A 10 17.34 9.83 0.81
CA ILE A 10 17.33 9.04 2.05
C ILE A 10 16.05 8.22 2.14
N LYS A 11 14.91 8.88 1.91
CA LYS A 11 13.57 8.31 1.85
C LYS A 11 13.50 7.11 0.89
N PHE A 12 13.98 7.30 -0.34
CA PHE A 12 14.06 6.23 -1.34
C PHE A 12 15.02 5.11 -0.93
N THR A 13 16.16 5.44 -0.33
CA THR A 13 17.16 4.46 0.12
C THR A 13 16.56 3.48 1.15
N VAL A 14 15.70 3.94 2.06
CA VAL A 14 15.01 3.06 3.02
C VAL A 14 14.20 1.98 2.29
N VAL A 15 13.43 2.36 1.28
CA VAL A 15 12.58 1.42 0.54
C VAL A 15 13.42 0.48 -0.32
N LEU A 16 14.47 0.99 -0.96
CA LEU A 16 15.45 0.18 -1.69
C LEU A 16 16.10 -0.87 -0.78
N LEU A 17 16.52 -0.49 0.43
CA LEU A 17 17.10 -1.43 1.39
C LEU A 17 16.09 -2.49 1.85
N CYS A 18 14.82 -2.11 2.06
CA CYS A 18 13.75 -3.06 2.38
C CYS A 18 13.54 -4.09 1.24
N PHE A 19 13.57 -3.64 -0.01
CA PHE A 19 13.49 -4.52 -1.18
C PHE A 19 14.70 -5.47 -1.27
N LEU A 20 15.92 -4.93 -1.18
CA LEU A 20 17.15 -5.71 -1.22
C LEU A 20 17.22 -6.74 -0.08
N TYR A 21 16.76 -6.37 1.11
CA TYR A 21 16.64 -7.27 2.26
C TYR A 21 15.82 -8.50 1.93
N VAL A 22 14.59 -8.30 1.43
CA VAL A 22 13.69 -9.42 1.08
C VAL A 22 14.27 -10.24 -0.06
N LEU A 23 14.88 -9.61 -1.06
CA LEU A 23 15.51 -10.28 -2.18
C LEU A 23 16.62 -11.24 -1.71
N ILE A 24 17.53 -10.76 -0.86
CA ILE A 24 18.64 -11.56 -0.31
C ILE A 24 18.09 -12.70 0.56
N ARG A 25 17.11 -12.41 1.43
CA ARG A 25 16.54 -13.41 2.34
C ARG A 25 15.80 -14.52 1.61
N SER A 26 15.18 -14.20 0.49
CA SER A 26 14.39 -15.15 -0.31
C SER A 26 15.24 -16.04 -1.22
N ARG A 27 16.50 -15.68 -1.52
CA ARG A 27 17.41 -16.53 -2.32
C ARG A 27 17.63 -17.92 -1.73
N LYS A 28 17.58 -18.05 -0.40
CA LYS A 28 17.82 -19.33 0.28
C LYS A 28 16.61 -20.26 0.26
N ASN A 29 15.38 -19.73 0.18
CA ASN A 29 14.12 -20.47 0.19
C ASN A 29 13.02 -19.62 -0.47
N ALA A 30 12.90 -19.74 -1.80
CA ALA A 30 11.91 -19.00 -2.58
C ALA A 30 10.57 -19.75 -2.60
N ASP A 31 9.74 -19.51 -1.60
CA ASP A 31 8.33 -19.93 -1.62
C ASP A 31 7.46 -18.88 -2.35
N ARG A 32 6.25 -19.28 -2.72
CA ARG A 32 5.31 -18.41 -3.43
C ARG A 32 5.01 -17.11 -2.69
N GLN A 33 5.01 -17.15 -1.36
CA GLN A 33 4.83 -15.97 -0.51
C GLN A 33 5.95 -14.95 -0.68
N SER A 34 7.19 -15.45 -0.75
CA SER A 34 8.36 -14.62 -0.98
C SER A 34 8.30 -13.97 -2.35
N ILE A 35 7.87 -14.70 -3.38
CA ILE A 35 7.70 -14.14 -4.73
C ILE A 35 6.69 -13.00 -4.71
N PHE A 36 5.53 -13.19 -4.07
CA PHE A 36 4.54 -12.11 -3.96
C PHE A 36 5.06 -10.91 -3.16
N LEU A 37 5.83 -11.12 -2.09
CA LEU A 37 6.43 -10.03 -1.34
C LEU A 37 7.49 -9.26 -2.16
N ILE A 38 8.34 -9.97 -2.90
CA ILE A 38 9.34 -9.37 -3.79
C ILE A 38 8.64 -8.52 -4.86
N LEU A 39 7.62 -9.07 -5.53
CA LEU A 39 6.88 -8.34 -6.56
C LEU A 39 6.18 -7.12 -5.96
N ALA A 40 5.55 -7.26 -4.78
CA ALA A 40 4.93 -6.14 -4.10
C ALA A 40 5.94 -5.01 -3.81
N LEU A 41 7.07 -5.31 -3.20
CA LEU A 41 8.12 -4.32 -2.88
C LEU A 41 8.81 -3.77 -4.13
N PHE A 42 8.93 -4.56 -5.20
CA PHE A 42 9.44 -4.09 -6.48
C PHE A 42 8.53 -3.01 -7.09
N PHE A 43 7.22 -3.26 -7.13
CA PHE A 43 6.26 -2.27 -7.60
C PHE A 43 6.13 -1.06 -6.66
N THR A 44 6.28 -1.25 -5.35
CA THR A 44 6.43 -0.14 -4.38
C THR A 44 7.65 0.72 -4.72
N LEU A 45 8.80 0.11 -5.00
CA LEU A 45 10.01 0.83 -5.38
C LEU A 45 9.83 1.65 -6.67
N ILE A 46 9.18 1.06 -7.69
CA ILE A 46 8.85 1.78 -8.92
C ILE A 46 7.90 2.95 -8.64
N SER A 47 6.88 2.73 -7.80
CA SER A 47 5.97 3.80 -7.40
C SER A 47 6.69 4.94 -6.71
N ASP A 48 7.63 4.63 -5.82
CA ASP A 48 8.43 5.64 -5.12
C ASP A 48 9.36 6.41 -6.06
N VAL A 49 9.87 5.79 -7.14
CA VAL A 49 10.55 6.56 -8.20
C VAL A 49 9.58 7.58 -8.80
N PHE A 50 8.37 7.16 -9.16
CA PHE A 50 7.39 8.06 -9.78
C PHE A 50 6.89 9.16 -8.83
N LEU A 51 6.73 8.88 -7.53
CA LEU A 51 6.13 9.80 -6.56
C LEU A 51 7.15 10.68 -5.82
N LEU A 52 8.37 10.19 -5.58
CA LEU A 52 9.38 10.90 -4.78
C LEU A 52 10.47 11.55 -5.63
N LEU A 53 10.78 10.95 -6.78
CA LEU A 53 11.88 11.39 -7.64
C LEU A 53 11.38 12.02 -8.95
N SER A 54 10.08 11.94 -9.23
CA SER A 54 9.44 12.58 -10.38
C SER A 54 8.08 13.17 -10.01
N ASP A 55 7.42 13.82 -10.98
CA ASP A 55 6.08 14.41 -10.82
C ASP A 55 4.98 13.58 -11.53
N TYR A 56 5.26 12.30 -11.82
CA TYR A 56 4.38 11.40 -12.56
C TYR A 56 3.39 10.65 -11.63
N TYR A 57 2.57 11.39 -10.89
CA TYR A 57 1.69 10.85 -9.83
C TYR A 57 0.74 9.74 -10.30
N PHE A 58 0.15 9.89 -11.49
CA PHE A 58 -0.76 8.90 -12.07
C PHE A 58 -0.08 7.53 -12.22
N TYR A 59 1.12 7.50 -12.80
CA TYR A 59 1.87 6.26 -12.99
C TYR A 59 2.36 5.67 -11.66
N GLY A 60 2.73 6.52 -10.70
CA GLY A 60 3.01 6.10 -9.32
C GLY A 60 1.85 5.31 -8.72
N VAL A 61 0.65 5.93 -8.68
CA VAL A 61 -0.56 5.28 -8.14
C VAL A 61 -0.90 3.98 -8.89
N LEU A 62 -0.78 3.94 -10.22
CA LEU A 62 -0.98 2.70 -10.99
C LEU A 62 -0.02 1.58 -10.56
N THR A 63 1.25 1.90 -10.36
CA THR A 63 2.22 0.89 -9.88
C THR A 63 1.98 0.48 -8.43
N PHE A 64 1.49 1.39 -7.57
CA PHE A 64 1.05 1.04 -6.23
C PHE A 64 -0.19 0.13 -6.20
N ILE A 65 -1.11 0.27 -7.16
CA ILE A 65 -2.22 -0.69 -7.34
C ILE A 65 -1.66 -2.09 -7.60
N LEU A 66 -0.65 -2.22 -8.46
CA LEU A 66 0.03 -3.49 -8.72
C LEU A 66 0.71 -4.02 -7.45
N ALA A 67 1.41 -3.16 -6.69
CA ALA A 67 2.01 -3.53 -5.41
C ALA A 67 0.97 -4.11 -4.44
N HIS A 68 -0.20 -3.47 -4.31
CA HIS A 68 -1.28 -3.97 -3.46
C HIS A 68 -1.98 -5.22 -3.98
N LEU A 69 -1.98 -5.46 -5.29
CA LEU A 69 -2.45 -6.73 -5.84
C LEU A 69 -1.56 -7.88 -5.34
N PHE A 70 -0.24 -7.71 -5.39
CA PHE A 70 0.70 -8.72 -4.89
C PHE A 70 0.65 -8.86 -3.36
N HIS A 71 0.51 -7.77 -2.61
CA HIS A 71 0.24 -7.85 -1.18
C HIS A 71 -1.05 -8.62 -0.88
N SER A 72 -2.11 -8.41 -1.65
CA SER A 72 -3.37 -9.13 -1.49
C SER A 72 -3.21 -10.63 -1.73
N LEU A 73 -2.58 -11.00 -2.86
CA LEU A 73 -2.29 -12.39 -3.19
C LEU A 73 -1.48 -13.07 -2.08
N ARG A 74 -0.48 -12.39 -1.53
CA ARG A 74 0.31 -12.86 -0.38
C ARG A 74 -0.56 -13.09 0.86
N ILE A 75 -1.35 -12.11 1.26
CA ILE A 75 -2.21 -12.22 2.46
C ILE A 75 -3.20 -13.38 2.30
N THR A 76 -3.81 -13.53 1.13
CA THR A 76 -4.76 -14.60 0.84
C THR A 76 -4.08 -15.97 0.80
N GLU A 77 -2.90 -16.09 0.21
CA GLU A 77 -2.13 -17.34 0.23
C GLU A 77 -1.75 -17.69 1.68
N LEU A 78 -1.32 -16.72 2.50
CA LEU A 78 -0.98 -16.94 3.92
C LEU A 78 -2.20 -17.46 4.69
N HIS A 79 -3.39 -16.89 4.42
CA HIS A 79 -4.64 -17.35 5.00
C HIS A 79 -4.95 -18.81 4.63
N TYR A 80 -4.81 -19.20 3.36
CA TYR A 80 -5.11 -20.57 2.92
C TYR A 80 -4.08 -21.58 3.43
N MET A 81 -2.79 -21.24 3.45
CA MET A 81 -1.75 -22.12 4.00
C MET A 81 -1.99 -22.49 5.48
N GLN A 82 -2.72 -21.66 6.25
CA GLN A 82 -3.05 -21.98 7.64
C GLN A 82 -4.35 -22.79 7.80
N ILE A 83 -5.13 -23.01 6.73
CA ILE A 83 -6.49 -23.58 6.82
C ILE A 83 -6.69 -24.79 5.89
N SER A 84 -5.97 -24.91 4.77
CA SER A 84 -6.19 -25.97 3.77
C SER A 84 -4.97 -26.18 2.88
N ASP A 85 -4.61 -27.44 2.61
CA ASP A 85 -3.42 -27.80 1.80
C ASP A 85 -3.53 -27.46 0.31
N ASN A 86 -4.74 -27.21 -0.21
CA ASN A 86 -4.97 -26.95 -1.63
C ASN A 86 -5.07 -25.43 -1.90
N THR A 87 -3.94 -24.72 -1.76
CA THR A 87 -3.89 -23.26 -1.51
C THR A 87 -4.05 -22.40 -2.75
N GLY A 88 -3.41 -22.77 -3.86
CA GLY A 88 -3.05 -21.75 -4.85
C GLY A 88 -4.13 -21.28 -5.81
N HIS A 89 -4.98 -22.19 -6.28
CA HIS A 89 -6.08 -21.86 -7.19
C HIS A 89 -7.23 -21.14 -6.46
N LYS A 90 -7.41 -21.43 -5.16
CA LYS A 90 -8.41 -20.75 -4.31
C LYS A 90 -8.03 -19.29 -4.04
N ALA A 91 -6.74 -19.00 -3.86
CA ALA A 91 -6.25 -17.64 -3.65
C ALA A 91 -6.58 -16.72 -4.83
N ILE A 92 -6.26 -17.15 -6.06
CA ILE A 92 -6.51 -16.37 -7.28
C ILE A 92 -8.01 -16.14 -7.49
N LYS A 93 -8.85 -17.18 -7.32
CA LYS A 93 -10.31 -17.04 -7.44
C LYS A 93 -10.89 -16.04 -6.45
N LYS A 94 -10.40 -16.04 -5.21
CA LYS A 94 -10.84 -15.09 -4.18
C LYS A 94 -10.42 -13.67 -4.52
N GLU A 95 -9.19 -13.48 -5.01
CA GLU A 95 -8.72 -12.16 -5.46
C GLU A 95 -9.51 -11.62 -6.63
N PHE A 96 -9.84 -12.47 -7.62
CA PHE A 96 -10.66 -12.05 -8.75
C PHE A 96 -12.04 -11.54 -8.31
N LYS A 97 -12.70 -12.26 -7.39
CA LYS A 97 -13.98 -11.80 -6.79
C LYS A 97 -13.82 -10.48 -6.04
N LYS A 98 -12.71 -10.32 -5.32
CA LYS A 98 -12.40 -9.10 -4.56
C LYS A 98 -12.23 -7.90 -5.47
N ILE A 99 -11.49 -8.06 -6.57
CA ILE A 99 -11.27 -7.02 -7.58
C ILE A 99 -12.59 -6.60 -8.21
N ILE A 100 -13.45 -7.55 -8.59
CA ILE A 100 -14.79 -7.24 -9.11
C ILE A 100 -15.57 -6.36 -8.13
N TYR A 101 -15.61 -6.73 -6.85
CA TYR A 101 -16.30 -5.95 -5.84
C TYR A 101 -15.69 -4.54 -5.67
N GLN A 102 -14.36 -4.42 -5.71
CA GLN A 102 -13.67 -3.13 -5.66
C GLN A 102 -13.97 -2.25 -6.87
N ILE A 103 -14.08 -2.83 -8.08
CA ILE A 103 -14.49 -2.11 -9.28
C ILE A 103 -15.91 -1.55 -9.11
N PHE A 104 -16.86 -2.37 -8.64
CA PHE A 104 -18.24 -1.92 -8.41
C PHE A 104 -18.33 -0.80 -7.36
N ILE A 105 -17.61 -0.92 -6.23
CA ILE A 105 -17.58 0.16 -5.24
C ILE A 105 -16.92 1.41 -5.81
N SER A 106 -15.80 1.28 -6.52
CA SER A 106 -15.11 2.42 -7.13
C SER A 106 -16.04 3.16 -8.08
N LEU A 107 -16.78 2.43 -8.92
CA LEU A 107 -17.77 2.99 -9.83
C LEU A 107 -18.88 3.72 -9.07
N ALA A 108 -19.40 3.14 -7.98
CA ALA A 108 -20.42 3.77 -7.16
C ALA A 108 -19.91 5.09 -6.52
N ILE A 109 -18.68 5.11 -6.01
CA ILE A 109 -18.05 6.33 -5.45
C ILE A 109 -17.86 7.38 -6.54
N ILE A 110 -17.34 6.99 -7.72
CA ILE A 110 -17.13 7.89 -8.86
C ILE A 110 -18.46 8.54 -9.30
N LEU A 111 -19.52 7.74 -9.44
CA LEU A 111 -20.86 8.25 -9.79
C LEU A 111 -21.41 9.21 -8.72
N PHE A 112 -21.15 8.92 -7.44
CA PHE A 112 -21.52 9.80 -6.34
C PHE A 112 -20.77 11.15 -6.39
N LEU A 113 -19.45 11.12 -6.59
CA LEU A 113 -18.63 12.34 -6.70
C LEU A 113 -19.02 13.17 -7.94
N TRP A 114 -19.32 12.50 -9.06
CA TRP A 114 -19.79 13.16 -10.27
C TRP A 114 -21.11 13.90 -10.02
N LYS A 115 -22.04 13.28 -9.30
CA LYS A 115 -23.30 13.92 -8.89
C LYS A 115 -23.09 15.14 -7.98
N MET A 116 -21.98 15.19 -7.24
CA MET A 116 -21.58 16.33 -6.42
C MET A 116 -20.85 17.42 -7.22
N ASN A 117 -20.76 17.31 -8.55
CA ASN A 117 -20.02 18.22 -9.44
C ASN A 117 -18.51 18.31 -9.14
N ILE A 118 -17.93 17.25 -8.56
CA ILE A 118 -16.48 17.17 -8.35
C ILE A 118 -15.82 16.78 -9.69
N MET A 119 -14.74 17.46 -10.05
CA MET A 119 -14.00 17.16 -11.29
C MET A 119 -13.32 15.80 -11.17
N ILE A 120 -13.63 14.89 -12.10
CA ILE A 120 -13.09 13.53 -12.12
C ILE A 120 -12.01 13.44 -13.18
N ASP A 121 -10.77 13.25 -12.74
CA ASP A 121 -9.63 12.94 -13.60
C ASP A 121 -9.18 11.48 -13.40
N GLY A 122 -8.25 11.03 -14.26
CA GLY A 122 -7.72 9.66 -14.18
C GLY A 122 -6.98 9.37 -12.87
N LEU A 123 -6.34 10.38 -12.26
CA LEU A 123 -5.63 10.22 -11.01
C LEU A 123 -6.60 9.95 -9.85
N LEU A 124 -7.69 10.70 -9.75
CA LEU A 124 -8.72 10.49 -8.74
C LEU A 124 -9.35 9.10 -8.85
N VAL A 125 -9.64 8.65 -10.07
CA VAL A 125 -10.15 7.30 -10.33
C VAL A 125 -9.17 6.23 -9.84
N ALA A 126 -7.88 6.38 -10.16
CA ALA A 126 -6.83 5.47 -9.70
C ALA A 126 -6.70 5.48 -8.17
N CYS A 127 -6.72 6.66 -7.55
CA CYS A 127 -6.65 6.84 -6.09
C CYS A 127 -7.81 6.16 -5.37
N ILE A 128 -9.05 6.26 -5.87
CA ILE A 128 -10.23 5.59 -5.27
C ILE A 128 -10.04 4.08 -5.28
N PHE A 129 -9.67 3.51 -6.43
CA PHE A 129 -9.46 2.06 -6.55
C PHE A 129 -8.31 1.58 -5.66
N TYR A 130 -7.18 2.30 -5.68
CA TYR A 130 -6.03 2.08 -4.83
C TYR A 130 -6.40 2.09 -3.34
N PHE A 131 -7.16 3.09 -2.89
CA PHE A 131 -7.54 3.25 -1.49
C PHE A 131 -8.41 2.08 -1.01
N LEU A 132 -9.33 1.60 -1.85
CA LEU A 132 -10.11 0.39 -1.57
C LEU A 132 -9.23 -0.87 -1.53
N ALA A 133 -8.17 -0.94 -2.33
CA ALA A 133 -7.20 -2.03 -2.30
C ALA A 133 -6.43 -2.08 -0.99
N ILE A 134 -5.87 -0.95 -0.55
CA ILE A 134 -5.11 -0.89 0.71
C ILE A 134 -6.01 -1.10 1.94
N ILE A 135 -7.23 -0.54 1.99
CA ILE A 135 -8.18 -0.82 3.09
C ILE A 135 -8.49 -2.31 3.17
N SER A 136 -8.81 -2.93 2.04
CA SER A 136 -9.15 -4.35 1.98
C SER A 136 -7.99 -5.23 2.48
N ASN A 137 -6.77 -4.93 2.02
CA ASN A 137 -5.58 -5.66 2.42
C ASN A 137 -5.26 -5.45 3.92
N THR A 138 -5.39 -4.22 4.41
CA THR A 138 -5.18 -3.88 5.82
C THR A 138 -6.18 -4.64 6.70
N ALA A 139 -7.46 -4.59 6.37
CA ALA A 139 -8.50 -5.31 7.11
C ALA A 139 -8.29 -6.83 7.10
N LEU A 140 -7.90 -7.41 5.96
CA LEU A 140 -7.64 -8.85 5.85
C LEU A 140 -6.38 -9.27 6.63
N SER A 141 -5.31 -8.50 6.55
CA SER A 141 -4.07 -8.76 7.31
C SER A 141 -4.29 -8.66 8.82
N LEU A 142 -5.10 -7.70 9.28
CA LEU A 142 -5.48 -7.56 10.68
C LEU A 142 -6.33 -8.74 11.16
N LYS A 143 -7.35 -9.15 10.38
CA LYS A 143 -8.14 -10.36 10.67
C LYS A 143 -7.25 -11.60 10.78
N LEU A 144 -6.27 -11.72 9.89
CA LEU A 144 -5.32 -12.83 9.90
C LEU A 144 -4.43 -12.81 11.16
N SER A 145 -3.93 -11.63 11.55
CA SER A 145 -3.14 -11.41 12.77
C SER A 145 -3.92 -11.77 14.04
N ILE A 146 -5.20 -11.39 14.12
CA ILE A 146 -6.07 -11.72 15.26
C ILE A 146 -6.30 -13.23 15.35
N LYS A 147 -6.47 -13.90 14.20
CA LYS A 147 -6.69 -15.35 14.15
C LYS A 147 -5.43 -16.15 14.50
N PHE A 148 -4.25 -15.68 14.08
CA PHE A 148 -2.98 -16.40 14.24
C PHE A 148 -1.96 -15.60 15.09
N LYS A 149 -2.34 -15.31 16.35
CA LYS A 149 -1.58 -14.41 17.26
C LYS A 149 -0.12 -14.80 17.51
N ASN A 150 0.22 -16.08 17.43
CA ASN A 150 1.57 -16.59 17.70
C ASN A 150 2.54 -16.41 16.51
N ARG A 151 2.04 -15.97 15.34
CA ARG A 151 2.83 -15.84 14.11
C ARG A 151 3.37 -14.41 13.97
N ARG A 152 4.65 -14.21 14.33
CA ARG A 152 5.32 -12.90 14.27
C ARG A 152 5.28 -12.27 12.87
N ASN A 153 5.54 -13.07 11.84
CA ASN A 153 5.48 -12.62 10.44
C ASN A 153 4.12 -12.02 10.06
N ILE A 154 3.00 -12.65 10.44
CA ILE A 154 1.65 -12.14 10.17
C ILE A 154 1.40 -10.84 10.95
N ARG A 155 1.89 -10.74 12.18
CA ARG A 155 1.77 -9.51 12.98
C ARG A 155 2.55 -8.34 12.37
N TYR A 156 3.80 -8.58 11.93
CA TYR A 156 4.59 -7.54 11.25
C TYR A 156 3.93 -7.09 9.96
N LEU A 157 3.38 -8.02 9.16
CA LEU A 157 2.60 -7.66 7.98
C LEU A 157 1.39 -6.79 8.33
N ALA A 158 0.60 -7.18 9.34
CA ALA A 158 -0.59 -6.43 9.73
C ALA A 158 -0.27 -5.03 10.25
N ILE A 159 0.73 -4.89 11.13
CA ILE A 159 1.16 -3.58 11.64
C ILE A 159 1.73 -2.75 10.48
N GLY A 160 2.53 -3.35 9.61
CA GLY A 160 3.06 -2.69 8.42
C GLY A 160 1.95 -2.14 7.52
N MET A 161 0.91 -2.93 7.22
CA MET A 161 -0.23 -2.48 6.41
C MET A 161 -1.04 -1.36 7.08
N ILE A 162 -1.20 -1.40 8.41
CA ILE A 162 -1.85 -0.30 9.16
C ILE A 162 -1.04 0.99 9.01
N LEU A 163 0.28 0.93 9.21
CA LEU A 163 1.14 2.10 9.04
C LEU A 163 1.15 2.61 7.60
N PHE A 164 1.07 1.71 6.61
CA PHE A 164 0.94 2.10 5.20
C PHE A 164 -0.36 2.90 4.99
N LEU A 165 -1.49 2.37 5.45
CA LEU A 165 -2.78 3.07 5.35
C LEU A 165 -2.76 4.43 6.05
N LEU A 166 -2.14 4.53 7.23
CA LEU A 166 -1.99 5.80 7.92
C LEU A 166 -1.11 6.78 7.14
N CYS A 167 -0.03 6.32 6.49
CA CYS A 167 0.75 7.15 5.58
C CYS A 167 -0.14 7.75 4.48
N ASP A 168 -0.92 6.92 3.77
CA ASP A 168 -1.71 7.40 2.63
C ASP A 168 -2.86 8.31 3.03
N ILE A 169 -3.45 8.10 4.21
CA ILE A 169 -4.40 9.05 4.78
C ILE A 169 -3.73 10.42 4.96
N ASN A 170 -2.48 10.47 5.45
CA ASN A 170 -1.74 11.72 5.55
C ASN A 170 -1.35 12.29 4.18
N VAL A 171 -1.05 11.46 3.17
CA VAL A 171 -0.84 11.92 1.78
C VAL A 171 -2.09 12.58 1.22
N ALA A 172 -3.27 12.00 1.46
CA ALA A 172 -4.54 12.57 1.03
C ALA A 172 -4.84 13.89 1.77
N LEU A 173 -4.64 13.94 3.09
CA LEU A 173 -4.82 15.17 3.89
C LEU A 173 -3.86 16.28 3.46
N PHE A 174 -2.61 15.92 3.12
CA PHE A 174 -1.62 16.86 2.62
C PHE A 174 -2.04 17.49 1.29
N ASN A 175 -2.71 16.75 0.40
CA ASN A 175 -3.16 17.24 -0.90
C ASN A 175 -4.63 17.71 -0.92
N LEU A 176 -5.30 17.80 0.23
CA LEU A 176 -6.73 18.02 0.31
C LEU A 176 -7.17 19.39 -0.24
N SER A 177 -6.36 20.43 -0.07
CA SER A 177 -6.68 21.79 -0.56
C SER A 177 -6.74 21.89 -2.08
N SER A 178 -6.14 20.95 -2.81
CA SER A 178 -6.23 20.90 -4.27
C SER A 178 -7.62 20.53 -4.76
N TYR A 179 -8.47 19.98 -3.89
CA TYR A 179 -9.82 19.51 -4.22
C TYR A 179 -10.94 20.21 -3.43
N LEU A 180 -10.63 20.81 -2.29
CA LEU A 180 -11.60 21.46 -1.40
C LEU A 180 -11.08 22.82 -0.90
N ASP A 181 -11.90 23.87 -1.00
CA ASP A 181 -11.62 25.17 -0.39
C ASP A 181 -11.72 25.08 1.13
N LEU A 182 -10.58 24.86 1.78
CA LEU A 182 -10.46 24.70 3.23
C LEU A 182 -9.81 25.94 3.85
N ALA A 183 -10.52 26.56 4.78
CA ALA A 183 -10.15 27.76 5.51
C ALA A 183 -8.98 27.56 6.52
N SER A 184 -8.95 28.41 7.56
CA SER A 184 -7.85 28.66 8.52
C SER A 184 -7.19 27.45 9.21
N PHE A 185 -7.86 26.28 9.29
CA PHE A 185 -7.33 25.08 9.94
C PHE A 185 -6.45 24.21 9.02
N TYR A 186 -6.50 24.41 7.70
CA TYR A 186 -5.77 23.58 6.74
C TYR A 186 -4.24 23.64 6.96
N ASN A 187 -3.69 24.82 7.28
CA ASN A 187 -2.25 24.96 7.53
C ASN A 187 -1.73 24.04 8.65
N LYS A 188 -2.52 23.82 9.71
CA LYS A 188 -2.14 22.90 10.80
C LYS A 188 -2.18 21.45 10.32
N ILE A 189 -3.22 21.08 9.58
CA ILE A 189 -3.38 19.73 9.01
C ILE A 189 -2.24 19.43 8.04
N TYR A 190 -1.89 20.39 7.18
CA TYR A 190 -0.80 20.31 6.22
C TYR A 190 0.54 20.04 6.92
N LEU A 191 0.90 20.84 7.94
CA LEU A 191 2.16 20.69 8.66
C LEU A 191 2.26 19.33 9.36
N ILE A 192 1.20 18.90 10.05
CA ILE A 192 1.16 17.60 10.73
C ILE A 192 1.28 16.46 9.70
N SER A 193 0.50 16.52 8.63
CA SER A 193 0.48 15.48 7.58
C SER A 193 1.84 15.37 6.88
N SER A 194 2.54 16.50 6.66
CA SER A 194 3.87 16.54 6.04
C SER A 194 4.92 15.71 6.79
N ILE A 195 4.80 15.63 8.11
CA ILE A 195 5.68 14.86 8.99
C ILE A 195 5.18 13.42 9.12
N LEU A 196 3.87 13.23 9.33
CA LEU A 196 3.28 11.92 9.59
C LEU A 196 3.33 10.98 8.39
N MET A 197 3.28 11.48 7.15
CA MET A 197 3.46 10.68 5.93
C MET A 197 4.69 9.77 6.05
N TRP A 198 5.86 10.37 6.29
CA TRP A 198 7.12 9.62 6.36
C TRP A 198 7.33 8.89 7.68
N THR A 199 6.78 9.43 8.77
CA THR A 199 6.81 8.79 10.09
C THR A 199 6.12 7.44 10.07
N PHE A 200 5.06 7.29 9.27
CA PHE A 200 4.38 6.00 9.10
C PHE A 200 4.93 5.18 7.94
N TYR A 201 5.32 5.81 6.84
CA TYR A 201 5.77 5.10 5.64
C TYR A 201 7.05 4.28 5.87
N ALA A 202 8.10 4.89 6.41
CA ALA A 202 9.38 4.19 6.56
C ALA A 202 9.27 2.97 7.49
N PRO A 203 8.66 3.06 8.70
CA PRO A 203 8.44 1.89 9.54
C PRO A 203 7.49 0.86 8.91
N SER A 204 6.50 1.30 8.11
CA SER A 204 5.64 0.39 7.35
C SER A 204 6.46 -0.51 6.42
N GLN A 205 7.32 0.07 5.58
CA GLN A 205 8.14 -0.69 4.63
C GLN A 205 9.08 -1.67 5.35
N VAL A 206 9.67 -1.24 6.47
CA VAL A 206 10.53 -2.10 7.30
C VAL A 206 9.74 -3.29 7.86
N LEU A 207 8.56 -3.08 8.45
CA LEU A 207 7.74 -4.17 9.01
C LEU A 207 7.21 -5.12 7.94
N ILE A 208 6.83 -4.59 6.77
CA ILE A 208 6.43 -5.40 5.61
C ILE A 208 7.61 -6.25 5.14
N ALA A 209 8.83 -5.72 5.07
CA ALA A 209 10.02 -6.48 4.70
C ALA A 209 10.35 -7.56 5.74
N LEU A 210 10.35 -7.21 7.04
CA LEU A 210 10.61 -8.14 8.16
C LEU A 210 9.55 -9.23 8.29
N SER A 211 8.35 -9.03 7.73
CA SER A 211 7.34 -10.09 7.67
C SER A 211 7.76 -11.28 6.79
N LYS A 212 8.90 -11.20 6.09
CA LYS A 212 9.54 -12.35 5.44
C LYS A 212 10.11 -13.35 6.45
N ASP A 213 10.56 -12.89 7.61
CA ASP A 213 11.19 -13.75 8.60
C ASP A 213 10.14 -14.46 9.45
N THR A 214 10.12 -15.79 9.29
CA THR A 214 9.35 -16.74 10.08
C THR A 214 10.19 -17.30 11.21
#